data_AF-A0A4Y7U5Q5-F1
#
_entry.id   AF-A0A4Y7U5Q5-F1
#
_cell.length_a   1.000
_cell.length_b   1.000
_cell.length_c   1.000
_cell.angle_alpha   90.00
_cell.angle_beta   90.00
_cell.angle_gamma   90.00
#
_symmetry.space_group_name_H-M   'P 1'
#
loop_
_entity.id
_entity.type
_entity.pdbx_description
1 polymer ?
#
loop_
_entity_poly.entity_id
_entity_poly.type
_entity_poly.pdbx_seq_one_letter_code
_entity_poly.pdbx_strand_id
1 'polypeptide(L)' 'MKLKVISTGSIGNAYILETENEALLIECGVNILDIKKALDFNYHKVVGCIVTHEHQDHCKSINEVMELGIN' A
#
# COMPACT_ATOMS: atom_id res chain seq x y z
N MET A 1 -3.47 11.35 -12.38
CA MET A 1 -2.75 10.12 -11.96
C MET A 1 -1.45 10.55 -11.31
N LYS A 2 -1.17 10.09 -10.09
CA LYS A 2 0.00 10.47 -9.28
C LYS A 2 0.54 9.23 -8.58
N LEU A 3 1.86 9.07 -8.59
CA LEU A 3 2.55 8.05 -7.79
C LEU A 3 3.02 8.71 -6.47
N LYS A 4 2.54 8.19 -5.35
CA LYS A 4 3.06 8.49 -4.02
C LYS A 4 4.03 7.37 -3.62
N VAL A 5 5.25 7.76 -3.25
CA VAL A 5 6.26 6.84 -2.72
C VAL A 5 6.18 6.90 -1.20
N ILE A 6 5.87 5.79 -0.53
CA ILE A 6 5.83 5.73 0.93
C ILE A 6 7.24 5.42 1.45
N SER A 7 7.89 4.40 0.88
CA SER A 7 9.25 3.98 1.22
C SER A 7 9.84 3.11 0.10
N THR A 8 11.17 3.04 0.05
CA THR A 8 11.92 2.20 -0.89
C THR A 8 13.10 1.49 -0.23
N GLY A 9 13.51 0.35 -0.80
CA GLY A 9 14.68 -0.41 -0.36
C GLY A 9 14.41 -1.29 0.85
N SER A 10 15.48 -1.65 1.57
CA SER A 10 15.45 -2.69 2.63
C SER A 10 14.60 -2.34 3.87
N ILE A 11 14.14 -1.10 3.99
CA ILE A 11 13.22 -0.67 5.05
C ILE A 11 11.78 -1.16 4.76
N GLY A 12 11.49 -1.43 3.50
CA GLY A 12 10.18 -1.78 2.99
C GLY A 12 9.81 -0.94 1.78
N ASN A 13 9.27 -1.58 0.76
CA ASN A 13 8.72 -0.97 -0.44
C ASN A 13 7.21 -0.84 -0.29
N ALA A 14 6.69 0.35 -0.56
CA ALA A 14 5.25 0.59 -0.66
C ALA A 14 4.98 1.87 -1.45
N TYR A 15 4.02 1.78 -2.37
CA TYR A 15 3.68 2.87 -3.29
C TYR A 15 2.17 2.93 -3.47
N ILE A 16 1.64 4.13 -3.67
CA ILE A 16 0.24 4.34 -4.01
C ILE A 16 0.18 5.01 -5.37
N LEU A 17 -0.45 4.35 -6.34
CA LEU A 17 -0.76 4.91 -7.64
C LEU A 17 -2.21 5.37 -7.63
N GLU A 18 -2.45 6.67 -7.60
CA GLU A 18 -3.79 7.22 -7.38
C GLU A 18 -4.26 8.19 -8.46
N THR A 19 -5.57 8.25 -8.60
CA THR A 19 -6.33 9.34 -9.21
C THR A 19 -7.11 10.08 -8.11
N GLU A 20 -8.02 10.97 -8.49
CA GLU A 20 -8.92 11.62 -7.54
C GLU A 20 -9.84 10.59 -6.85
N ASN A 21 -10.28 9.56 -7.58
CA ASN A 21 -11.32 8.63 -7.11
C ASN A 21 -10.84 7.22 -6.79
N GLU A 22 -9.68 6.83 -7.32
CA GLU A 22 -9.16 5.45 -7.20
C GLU A 22 -7.70 5.46 -6.75
N ALA A 23 -7.28 4.38 -6.11
CA ALA A 23 -5.90 4.13 -5.73
C ALA A 23 -5.57 2.64 -5.84
N LEU A 24 -4.39 2.34 -6.38
CA LEU A 24 -3.80 1.02 -6.34
C LEU A 24 -2.62 1.05 -5.37
N LEU A 25 -2.62 0.14 -4.40
CA LEU A 25 -1.46 -0.11 -3.55
C LEU A 25 -0.50 -1.06 -4.29
N ILE A 26 0.76 -0.66 -4.41
CA ILE A 26 1.81 -1.47 -5.02
C ILE A 26 2.83 -1.73 -3.92
N GLU A 27 2.92 -2.99 -3.51
CA GLU A 27 3.64 -3.46 -2.32
C GLU A 27 3.08 -2.89 -1.00
N CYS A 28 3.31 -3.63 0.08
CA CYS A 28 2.94 -3.24 1.43
C CYS A 28 4.01 -3.66 2.44
N GLY A 29 5.28 -3.50 2.07
CA GLY A 29 6.45 -3.91 2.85
C GLY A 29 6.77 -3.02 4.07
N VAL A 30 6.01 -1.95 4.27
CA VAL A 30 6.18 -0.99 5.37
C VAL A 30 5.23 -1.29 6.53
N ASN A 31 5.24 -0.48 7.59
CA ASN A 31 4.22 -0.59 8.64
C ASN A 31 2.86 -0.10 8.13
N ILE A 32 1.77 -0.79 8.48
CA ILE A 32 0.42 -0.43 8.05
C ILE A 32 0.04 1.02 8.39
N LEU A 33 0.57 1.59 9.48
CA LEU A 33 0.31 2.98 9.86
C LEU A 33 0.82 3.97 8.82
N ASP A 34 1.94 3.68 8.14
CA ASP A 34 2.49 4.53 7.09
C ASP A 34 1.60 4.49 5.83
N ILE A 35 1.07 3.32 5.50
CA ILE A 35 0.08 3.14 4.42
C ILE A 35 -1.21 3.91 4.73
N LYS A 36 -1.73 3.77 5.96
CA LYS A 36 -2.95 4.47 6.40
C LYS A 36 -2.81 5.99 6.32
N LYS A 37 -1.67 6.52 6.76
CA LYS A 37 -1.35 7.96 6.63
C LYS A 37 -1.24 8.39 5.17
N ALA A 38 -0.57 7.62 4.32
CA ALA A 38 -0.39 7.96 2.91
C ALA A 38 -1.69 7.93 2.08
N LEU A 39 -2.66 7.13 2.53
CA LEU A 39 -4.04 7.08 2.02
C LEU A 39 -4.96 8.15 2.62
N ASP A 40 -4.46 9.01 3.53
CA ASP A 40 -5.27 9.95 4.29
C ASP A 40 -6.46 9.26 4.99
N PHE A 41 -6.25 8.01 5.43
CA PHE A 41 -7.25 7.12 6.03
C PHE A 41 -8.49 6.84 5.14
N ASN A 42 -8.43 7.16 3.84
CA ASN A 42 -9.50 6.87 2.89
C ASN A 42 -9.23 5.54 2.15
N TYR A 43 -9.70 4.45 2.73
CA TYR A 43 -9.52 3.10 2.15
C TYR A 43 -10.53 2.79 1.04
N HIS A 44 -11.67 3.49 0.99
CA HIS A 44 -12.75 3.21 0.03
C HIS A 44 -12.35 3.42 -1.43
N LYS A 45 -11.37 4.30 -1.69
CA LYS A 45 -10.82 4.50 -3.03
C LYS A 45 -9.81 3.43 -3.44
N VAL A 46 -9.35 2.58 -2.52
CA VAL A 46 -8.34 1.58 -2.85
C VAL A 46 -9.00 0.42 -3.57
N VAL A 47 -8.65 0.23 -4.85
CA VAL A 47 -9.25 -0.80 -5.70
C VAL A 47 -8.58 -2.15 -5.57
N GLY A 48 -7.41 -2.19 -4.93
CA GLY A 48 -6.68 -3.43 -4.64
C GLY A 48 -5.24 -3.19 -4.19
N CYS A 49 -4.56 -4.28 -3.87
CA CYS A 49 -3.13 -4.31 -3.56
C CYS A 49 -2.44 -5.36 -4.42
N ILE A 50 -1.34 -4.99 -5.07
CA ILE A 50 -0.48 -5.95 -5.77
C ILE A 50 0.87 -6.06 -5.05
N VAL A 51 1.34 -7.29 -4.87
CA VAL A 51 2.63 -7.60 -4.26
C VAL A 51 3.44 -8.40 -5.26
N THR A 52 4.69 -8.04 -5.50
CA THR A 52 5.49 -8.71 -6.54
C THR A 52 6.02 -10.08 -6.09
N HIS A 53 6.41 -10.20 -4.81
CA HIS A 53 6.93 -11.42 -4.22
C HIS A 53 6.83 -11.39 -2.69
N GLU A 54 7.02 -12.53 -2.04
CA GLU A 54 6.72 -12.74 -0.62
C GLU A 54 7.83 -12.33 0.36
N HIS A 55 8.83 -11.55 -0.09
CA HIS A 55 9.80 -11.01 0.86
C HIS A 55 9.15 -9.97 1.77
N GLN A 56 9.57 -9.96 3.03
CA GLN A 56 8.94 -9.13 4.05
C GLN A 56 9.01 -7.63 3.73
N ASP A 57 10.07 -7.16 3.09
CA ASP A 57 10.19 -5.79 2.60
C ASP A 57 9.25 -5.46 1.42
N HIS A 58 8.38 -6.38 1.01
CA HIS A 58 7.32 -6.20 0.02
C HIS A 58 5.93 -6.55 0.55
N CYS A 59 5.83 -7.48 1.50
CA CYS A 59 4.55 -8.01 1.98
C CYS A 59 4.29 -7.85 3.48
N LYS A 60 5.14 -7.14 4.23
CA LYS A 60 5.08 -7.03 5.70
C LYS A 60 3.68 -6.84 6.28
N SER A 61 2.91 -5.91 5.71
CA SER A 61 1.57 -5.54 6.19
C SER A 61 0.43 -6.19 5.40
N ILE A 62 0.67 -7.29 4.68
CA ILE A 62 -0.33 -7.86 3.76
C ILE A 62 -1.61 -8.29 4.50
N ASN A 63 -1.48 -8.88 5.69
CA ASN A 63 -2.63 -9.31 6.48
C ASN A 63 -3.46 -8.11 6.94
N GLU A 64 -2.79 -7.07 7.43
CA GLU A 64 -3.45 -5.84 7.88
C GLU A 64 -4.09 -5.07 6.71
N VAL A 65 -3.53 -5.15 5.49
CA VAL A 65 -4.16 -4.61 4.28
C VAL A 65 -5.44 -5.37 3.93
N MET A 66 -5.42 -6.71 4.00
CA MET A 66 -6.62 -7.53 3.79
C MET A 66 -7.71 -7.27 4.85
N GLU A 67 -7.32 -7.05 6.11
CA GLU A 67 -8.26 -6.67 7.19
C GLU A 67 -8.96 -5.32 6.94
N LEU A 68 -8.38 -4.44 6.11
CA LEU A 68 -9.03 -3.20 5.66
C LEU A 68 -10.03 -3.42 4.52
N GLY A 69 -10.22 -4.66 4.07
CA GLY A 69 -11.10 -5.02 2.95
C GLY A 69 -10.49 -4.78 1.57
N ILE A 70 -9.16 -4.59 1.50
CA ILE A 70 -8.41 -4.42 0.25
C ILE A 70 -7.94 -5.81 -0.19
N ASN A 71 -8.46 -6.29 -1.32
CA ASN A 71 -8.14 -7.60 -1.89
C ASN A 71 -7.45 -7.50 -3.25
#